data_AF-A0A525C7A8-F1
#
_entry.id   AF-A0A525C7A8-F1
#
_cell.length_a   1.000
_cell.length_b   1.000
_cell.length_c   1.000
_cell.angle_alpha   90.00
_cell.angle_beta   90.00
_cell.angle_gamma   90.00
#
_symmetry.space_group_name_H-M   'P 1'
#
loop_
_entity.id
_entity.type
_entity.pdbx_description
1 polymer ?
#
loop_
_entity_poly.entity_id
_entity_poly.type
_entity_poly.pdbx_seq_one_letter_code
_entity_poly.pdbx_strand_id
1 'polypeptide(L)'
;LEHSDLSSSLHSASKLYKINADSSVTEAASFKISEHIYDIAADNKFPAFISFWRTMHNIFGTGTESQLAAGTMRAHDRARLIGHNSSKKAIIAPWDVSAAKDGYHIYNNRLLQYVKDWGLWEAWNYREYLTLLNHIPAAELELCQLYHKEYGLSKDDATRLAKQNIESVIASYIIVPNTYPEFRENAILDLRKKVTLGEYKKSFLNEKTDAKLSYDYSEESGAEKLATFAIDNMQNLKSLIEKHGYNNLTNAFSKTLLMYAAHMNNYGAVKFLVDRGVNVNDKTQGNKRYLSHMDLPNNLERTALTYALENSSIEVIAELIENGAEYKADYVSYLKNNPRFSDSDKKLSIKELIQKNRNEGGFFKASFNCEKATSKIEKAVCSDKTLAIYDRELGRAYLRLLELSQFKSFDKREQIRWWKERNKECQKLDGQELKQCLIHSTRARVRYMHNRINTAPAKDI
;
A
#
# COMPACT_ATOMS: atom_id res chain seq x y z
N LEU A 1 22.27 -4.66 36.86
CA LEU A 1 22.63 -6.04 37.23
C LEU A 1 21.32 -6.70 37.66
N GLU A 2 20.58 -7.46 36.86
CA GLU A 2 20.77 -8.04 35.54
C GLU A 2 19.44 -7.89 34.79
N HIS A 3 19.49 -7.36 33.57
CA HIS A 3 18.47 -7.65 32.56
C HIS A 3 18.83 -9.03 32.01
N SER A 4 18.23 -10.08 32.58
CA SER A 4 18.31 -11.42 31.99
C SER A 4 17.22 -11.57 30.93
N ASP A 5 17.63 -12.17 29.82
CA ASP A 5 16.85 -12.51 28.64
C ASP A 5 15.46 -13.08 28.95
N LEU A 6 14.41 -12.34 28.59
CA LEU A 6 13.03 -12.83 28.52
C LEU A 6 12.59 -13.20 27.09
N SER A 7 13.53 -13.25 26.13
CA SER A 7 13.20 -13.52 24.73
C SER A 7 13.07 -15.01 24.37
N SER A 8 13.25 -15.94 25.32
CA SER A 8 13.34 -17.38 25.01
C SER A 8 12.23 -18.28 25.60
N SER A 9 11.18 -17.76 26.26
CA SER A 9 10.16 -18.63 26.91
C SER A 9 8.70 -18.54 26.40
N LEU A 10 8.38 -17.71 25.40
CA LEU A 10 6.98 -17.41 25.00
C LEU A 10 6.24 -18.47 24.15
N HIS A 11 6.69 -19.73 24.13
CA HIS A 11 6.14 -20.75 23.20
C HIS A 11 5.60 -22.02 23.86
N SER A 12 5.44 -22.08 25.19
CA SER A 12 4.85 -23.26 25.83
C SER A 12 3.32 -23.26 25.72
N ALA A 13 2.75 -24.34 25.19
CA ALA A 13 1.31 -24.55 25.21
C ALA A 13 0.82 -24.63 26.65
N SER A 14 -0.21 -23.82 26.98
CA SER A 14 -0.93 -23.92 28.24
C SER A 14 -1.77 -25.19 28.26
N LYS A 15 -1.80 -25.90 29.38
CA LYS A 15 -2.51 -27.18 29.52
C LYS A 15 -3.73 -27.02 30.41
N LEU A 16 -4.87 -27.47 29.92
CA LEU A 16 -6.09 -27.66 30.69
C LEU A 16 -6.12 -29.09 31.20
N TYR A 17 -6.31 -29.27 32.50
CA TYR A 17 -6.41 -30.60 33.11
C TYR A 17 -7.82 -30.84 33.63
N LYS A 18 -8.30 -32.07 33.47
CA LYS A 18 -9.54 -32.56 34.09
C LYS A 18 -9.18 -33.40 35.31
N ILE A 19 -9.83 -33.08 36.43
CA ILE A 19 -9.81 -33.89 37.64
C ILE A 19 -10.94 -34.92 37.52
N ASN A 20 -10.58 -36.20 37.53
CA ASN A 20 -11.53 -37.31 37.45
C ASN A 20 -12.13 -37.62 38.82
N ALA A 21 -13.22 -38.40 38.84
CA ALA A 21 -13.92 -38.76 40.07
C ALA A 21 -13.06 -39.59 41.05
N ASP A 22 -12.03 -40.29 40.54
CA ASP A 22 -11.04 -41.03 41.32
C ASP A 22 -9.86 -40.15 41.78
N SER A 23 -9.97 -38.83 41.65
CA SER A 23 -8.92 -37.84 41.91
C SER A 23 -7.70 -37.93 40.99
N SER A 24 -7.71 -38.77 39.95
CA SER A 24 -6.67 -38.75 38.93
C SER A 24 -6.76 -37.48 38.07
N VAL A 25 -5.61 -36.99 37.62
CA VAL A 25 -5.52 -35.82 36.76
C VAL A 25 -5.19 -36.28 35.35
N THR A 26 -6.01 -35.88 34.39
CA THR A 26 -5.77 -36.15 32.96
C THR A 26 -5.68 -34.84 32.20
N GLU A 27 -4.76 -34.75 31.24
CA GLU A 27 -4.70 -33.61 30.33
C GLU A 27 -5.96 -33.61 29.46
N ALA A 28 -6.78 -32.56 29.58
CA ALA A 28 -8.03 -32.41 28.85
C ALA A 28 -7.82 -31.73 27.50
N ALA A 29 -6.95 -30.71 27.46
CA ALA A 29 -6.58 -30.00 26.25
C ALA A 29 -5.26 -29.25 26.42
N SER A 30 -4.60 -28.95 25.31
CA SER A 30 -3.52 -27.98 25.23
C SER A 30 -3.96 -26.81 24.36
N PHE A 31 -3.69 -25.58 24.78
CA PHE A 31 -4.04 -24.35 24.05
C PHE A 31 -2.88 -23.35 24.06
N LYS A 32 -2.82 -22.51 23.03
CA LYS A 32 -1.87 -21.39 22.93
C LYS A 32 -2.63 -20.10 23.20
N ILE A 33 -2.11 -19.27 24.10
CA ILE A 33 -2.63 -17.92 24.32
C ILE A 33 -1.97 -17.01 23.29
N SER A 34 -2.77 -16.39 22.43
CA SER A 34 -2.30 -15.32 21.55
C SER A 34 -2.34 -14.00 22.32
N GLU A 35 -1.19 -13.54 22.80
CA GLU A 35 -1.07 -12.29 23.52
C GLU A 35 -1.11 -11.10 22.56
N HIS A 36 -0.57 -11.28 21.35
CA HIS A 36 -0.49 -10.27 20.32
C HIS A 36 -1.09 -10.73 19.00
N ILE A 37 -1.53 -9.78 18.17
CA ILE A 37 -2.00 -10.06 16.80
C ILE A 37 -0.91 -10.74 15.95
N TYR A 38 0.37 -10.51 16.27
CA TYR A 38 1.51 -11.18 15.65
C TYR A 38 1.51 -12.70 15.87
N ASP A 39 1.05 -13.18 17.03
CA ASP A 39 0.95 -14.61 17.31
C ASP A 39 -0.05 -15.28 16.37
N ILE A 40 -1.17 -14.58 16.08
CA ILE A 40 -2.19 -15.05 15.14
C ILE A 40 -1.65 -14.98 13.71
N ALA A 41 -0.92 -13.92 13.37
CA ALA A 41 -0.31 -13.77 12.05
C ALA A 41 0.74 -14.85 11.76
N ALA A 42 1.49 -15.29 12.77
CA ALA A 42 2.50 -16.35 12.65
C ALA A 42 1.88 -17.72 12.35
N ASP A 43 0.66 -17.98 12.83
CA ASP A 43 -0.07 -19.22 12.58
C ASP A 43 -0.63 -19.31 11.13
N ASN A 44 -0.48 -18.25 10.31
CA ASN A 44 -1.07 -18.12 8.96
C ASN A 44 -2.58 -18.39 8.89
N LYS A 45 -3.28 -18.19 10.02
CA LYS A 45 -4.74 -18.23 10.09
C LYS A 45 -5.28 -16.85 9.67
N PHE A 46 -6.38 -16.82 8.94
CA PHE A 46 -7.04 -15.60 8.48
C PHE A 46 -6.21 -14.73 7.50
N PRO A 47 -5.74 -15.28 6.37
CA PRO A 47 -4.86 -14.57 5.44
C PRO A 47 -5.44 -13.27 4.86
N ALA A 48 -6.77 -13.12 4.75
CA ALA A 48 -7.35 -11.87 4.25
C ALA A 48 -7.32 -10.78 5.34
N PHE A 49 -7.76 -11.10 6.55
CA PHE A 49 -7.77 -10.19 7.69
C PHE A 49 -6.36 -9.81 8.15
N ILE A 50 -5.42 -10.75 8.21
CA ILE A 50 -4.03 -10.46 8.58
C ILE A 50 -3.36 -9.53 7.54
N SER A 51 -3.66 -9.71 6.25
CA SER A 51 -3.15 -8.81 5.21
C SER A 51 -3.75 -7.39 5.29
N PHE A 52 -5.04 -7.29 5.63
CA PHE A 52 -5.69 -6.03 5.97
C PHE A 52 -5.03 -5.35 7.18
N TRP A 53 -4.83 -6.09 8.27
CA TRP A 53 -4.17 -5.59 9.48
C TRP A 53 -2.74 -5.10 9.18
N ARG A 54 -1.93 -5.86 8.44
CA ARG A 54 -0.58 -5.43 8.02
C ARG A 54 -0.63 -4.16 7.18
N THR A 55 -1.63 -4.03 6.31
CA THR A 55 -1.83 -2.82 5.51
C THR A 55 -2.15 -1.63 6.41
N MET A 56 -3.04 -1.78 7.40
CA MET A 56 -3.32 -0.74 8.39
C MET A 56 -2.09 -0.37 9.22
N HIS A 57 -1.34 -1.36 9.70
CA HIS A 57 -0.11 -1.15 10.45
C HIS A 57 0.94 -0.41 9.61
N ASN A 58 1.15 -0.78 8.35
CA ASN A 58 2.12 -0.13 7.48
C ASN A 58 1.72 1.30 7.08
N ILE A 59 0.42 1.61 7.01
CA ILE A 59 -0.04 2.95 6.64
C ILE A 59 -0.03 3.88 7.85
N PHE A 60 -0.51 3.42 9.01
CA PHE A 60 -0.79 4.28 10.17
C PHE A 60 -0.04 3.90 11.45
N GLY A 61 0.54 2.70 11.51
CA GLY A 61 1.16 2.12 12.71
C GLY A 61 2.69 2.10 12.73
N THR A 62 3.38 2.43 11.63
CA THR A 62 4.86 2.46 11.56
C THR A 62 5.47 3.85 11.78
N GLY A 63 4.66 4.86 12.12
CA GLY A 63 5.17 6.19 12.43
C GLY A 63 5.97 6.17 13.73
N THR A 64 7.23 6.62 13.68
CA THR A 64 8.06 6.83 14.87
C THR A 64 7.80 8.23 15.42
N GLU A 65 7.35 8.34 16.67
CA GLU A 65 7.68 9.53 17.46
C GLU A 65 9.14 9.36 17.85
N SER A 66 10.04 10.25 17.40
CA SER A 66 11.38 10.23 17.96
C SER A 66 11.27 10.47 19.46
N GLN A 67 12.18 9.90 20.23
CA GLN A 67 12.24 10.09 21.70
C GLN A 67 12.32 11.57 22.13
N LEU A 68 12.51 12.50 21.19
CA LEU A 68 12.64 13.94 21.40
C LEU A 68 11.58 14.79 20.66
N ALA A 69 10.78 14.22 19.74
CA ALA A 69 9.64 14.90 19.14
C ALA A 69 8.41 14.66 20.02
N ALA A 70 8.26 15.52 21.02
CA ALA A 70 7.12 15.59 21.92
C ALA A 70 5.80 15.85 21.17
N GLY A 71 5.24 14.81 20.57
CA GLY A 71 3.79 14.69 20.42
C GLY A 71 3.17 14.56 21.80
N THR A 72 1.90 14.91 21.95
CA THR A 72 1.18 14.76 23.21
C THR A 72 1.12 13.28 23.63
N MET A 73 2.03 12.90 24.55
CA MET A 73 2.06 11.64 25.30
C MET A 73 2.36 10.33 24.53
N ARG A 74 3.06 10.30 23.38
CA ARG A 74 3.22 9.08 22.54
C ARG A 74 1.94 8.64 21.81
N ALA A 75 1.33 9.57 21.08
CA ALA A 75 0.07 9.34 20.38
C ALA A 75 0.17 8.22 19.32
N HIS A 76 1.27 8.16 18.57
CA HIS A 76 1.48 7.12 17.56
C HIS A 76 1.62 5.72 18.17
N ASP A 77 2.37 5.59 19.27
CA ASP A 77 2.52 4.31 19.98
C ASP A 77 1.19 3.83 20.56
N ARG A 78 0.40 4.75 21.14
CA ARG A 78 -0.94 4.42 21.65
C ARG A 78 -1.85 3.95 20.51
N ALA A 79 -1.91 4.66 19.39
CA ALA A 79 -2.71 4.27 18.25
C ALA A 79 -2.28 2.89 17.69
N ARG A 80 -0.97 2.62 17.62
CA ARG A 80 -0.44 1.29 17.26
C ARG A 80 -0.94 0.20 18.23
N LEU A 81 -0.81 0.43 19.53
CA LEU A 81 -1.22 -0.54 20.56
C LEU A 81 -2.74 -0.79 20.54
N ILE A 82 -3.55 0.26 20.45
CA ILE A 82 -5.02 0.15 20.37
C ILE A 82 -5.40 -0.57 19.06
N GLY A 83 -4.77 -0.18 17.94
CA GLY A 83 -4.91 -0.84 16.65
C GLY A 83 -4.63 -2.35 16.70
N HIS A 84 -3.50 -2.75 17.27
CA HIS A 84 -3.12 -4.15 17.46
C HIS A 84 -4.13 -4.90 18.33
N ASN A 85 -4.54 -4.30 19.45
CA ASN A 85 -5.51 -4.90 20.36
C ASN A 85 -6.89 -5.07 19.72
N SER A 86 -7.42 -4.04 19.04
CA SER A 86 -8.69 -4.15 18.30
C SER A 86 -8.60 -5.20 17.20
N SER A 87 -7.47 -5.28 16.50
CA SER A 87 -7.27 -6.29 15.44
C SER A 87 -7.28 -7.71 16.00
N LYS A 88 -6.62 -7.95 17.14
CA LYS A 88 -6.67 -9.22 17.86
C LYS A 88 -8.11 -9.56 18.29
N LYS A 89 -8.81 -8.62 18.93
CA LYS A 89 -10.18 -8.80 19.41
C LYS A 89 -11.15 -9.09 18.26
N ALA A 90 -10.94 -8.52 17.08
CA ALA A 90 -11.77 -8.84 15.92
C ALA A 90 -11.75 -10.32 15.56
N ILE A 91 -10.71 -11.07 15.94
CA ILE A 91 -10.66 -12.52 15.75
C ILE A 91 -11.20 -13.23 16.98
N ILE A 92 -10.73 -12.90 18.19
CA ILE A 92 -10.93 -13.74 19.39
C ILE A 92 -12.10 -13.33 20.28
N ALA A 93 -12.55 -12.07 20.20
CA ALA A 93 -13.60 -11.48 21.02
C ALA A 93 -14.35 -10.39 20.24
N PRO A 94 -15.04 -10.75 19.14
CA PRO A 94 -15.55 -9.79 18.16
C PRO A 94 -16.61 -8.83 18.70
N TRP A 95 -17.21 -9.09 19.85
CA TRP A 95 -18.14 -8.18 20.53
C TRP A 95 -17.46 -7.02 21.30
N ASP A 96 -16.13 -7.06 21.48
CA ASP A 96 -15.37 -6.09 22.31
C ASP A 96 -14.28 -5.34 21.52
N VAL A 97 -14.40 -5.25 20.19
CA VAL A 97 -13.44 -4.54 19.32
C VAL A 97 -13.48 -3.03 19.52
N SER A 98 -14.62 -2.48 19.94
CA SER A 98 -14.89 -1.03 19.98
C SER A 98 -13.88 -0.27 20.83
N ALA A 99 -13.12 0.60 20.15
CA ALA A 99 -12.26 1.61 20.77
C ALA A 99 -13.05 2.87 21.21
N ALA A 100 -14.35 2.97 20.86
CA ALA A 100 -15.18 4.16 21.05
C ALA A 100 -15.47 4.54 22.51
N LYS A 101 -14.93 3.80 23.49
CA LYS A 101 -15.07 4.14 24.91
C LYS A 101 -14.34 5.44 25.29
N ASP A 102 -13.39 5.91 24.47
CA ASP A 102 -12.56 7.09 24.76
C ASP A 102 -12.98 8.38 24.04
N GLY A 103 -13.95 8.32 23.11
CA GLY A 103 -14.42 9.48 22.34
C GLY A 103 -13.50 9.93 21.18
N TYR A 104 -12.33 9.33 21.00
CA TYR A 104 -11.35 9.71 19.98
C TYR A 104 -11.30 8.72 18.81
N HIS A 105 -11.43 7.42 19.07
CA HIS A 105 -11.33 6.36 18.06
C HIS A 105 -12.72 5.96 17.54
N ILE A 106 -13.35 6.86 16.78
CA ILE A 106 -14.70 6.69 16.28
C ILE A 106 -14.69 6.57 14.75
N TYR A 107 -15.29 5.51 14.23
CA TYR A 107 -15.56 5.39 12.80
C TYR A 107 -16.76 6.24 12.42
N ASN A 108 -16.53 7.33 11.68
CA ASN A 108 -17.57 8.24 11.20
C ASN A 108 -17.17 8.86 9.85
N ASN A 109 -18.07 9.68 9.28
CA ASN A 109 -17.82 10.35 8.00
C ASN A 109 -16.58 11.26 8.03
N ARG A 110 -16.27 11.84 9.19
CA ARG A 110 -15.09 12.69 9.39
C ARG A 110 -13.79 11.90 9.26
N LEU A 111 -13.72 10.72 9.88
CA LEU A 111 -12.61 9.77 9.70
C LEU A 111 -12.47 9.33 8.25
N LEU A 112 -13.57 8.95 7.61
CA LEU A 112 -13.57 8.51 6.21
C LEU A 112 -13.04 9.59 5.27
N GLN A 113 -13.48 10.83 5.47
CA GLN A 113 -12.97 11.97 4.70
C GLN A 113 -11.50 12.24 5.00
N TYR A 114 -11.07 12.11 6.26
CA TYR A 114 -9.67 12.28 6.65
C TYR A 114 -8.75 11.27 5.94
N VAL A 115 -9.12 9.98 5.93
CA VAL A 115 -8.36 8.92 5.24
C VAL A 115 -8.33 9.15 3.73
N LYS A 116 -9.44 9.61 3.15
CA LYS A 116 -9.53 9.94 1.73
C LYS A 116 -8.65 11.16 1.36
N ASP A 117 -8.65 12.18 2.19
CA ASP A 117 -7.82 13.38 2.04
C ASP A 117 -6.33 13.02 2.17
N TRP A 118 -5.97 12.16 3.12
CA TRP A 118 -4.63 11.58 3.24
C TRP A 118 -4.22 10.84 1.98
N GLY A 119 -5.13 10.06 1.38
CA GLY A 119 -4.93 9.42 0.09
C GLY A 119 -4.63 10.41 -1.05
N LEU A 120 -4.98 11.69 -0.92
CA LEU A 120 -4.73 12.75 -1.90
C LEU A 120 -3.53 13.63 -1.53
N TRP A 121 -2.59 13.13 -0.71
CA TRP A 121 -1.35 13.86 -0.41
C TRP A 121 -0.32 13.73 -1.52
N GLU A 122 -0.04 12.50 -1.95
CA GLU A 122 0.83 12.18 -3.08
C GLU A 122 0.38 10.85 -3.73
N ALA A 123 0.96 10.51 -4.88
CA ALA A 123 0.61 9.29 -5.61
C ALA A 123 0.81 8.00 -4.80
N TRP A 124 1.78 7.96 -3.88
CA TRP A 124 1.98 6.81 -2.99
C TRP A 124 0.80 6.61 -2.04
N ASN A 125 0.39 7.67 -1.31
CA ASN A 125 -0.77 7.61 -0.41
C ASN A 125 -2.03 7.18 -1.16
N TYR A 126 -2.22 7.67 -2.39
CA TYR A 126 -3.39 7.29 -3.18
C TYR A 126 -3.40 5.79 -3.52
N ARG A 127 -2.24 5.23 -3.91
CA ARG A 127 -2.10 3.78 -4.14
C ARG A 127 -2.39 3.00 -2.87
N GLU A 128 -1.85 3.40 -1.72
CA GLU A 128 -2.08 2.68 -0.46
C GLU A 128 -3.52 2.83 0.04
N TYR A 129 -4.16 3.98 -0.14
CA TYR A 129 -5.59 4.17 0.11
C TYR A 129 -6.44 3.22 -0.74
N LEU A 130 -6.21 3.15 -2.05
CA LEU A 130 -6.93 2.21 -2.91
C LEU A 130 -6.60 0.74 -2.57
N THR A 131 -5.37 0.46 -2.13
CA THR A 131 -4.98 -0.88 -1.67
C THR A 131 -5.76 -1.27 -0.42
N LEU A 132 -5.92 -0.35 0.55
CA LEU A 132 -6.75 -0.56 1.73
C LEU A 132 -8.21 -0.87 1.34
N LEU A 133 -8.78 -0.14 0.37
CA LEU A 133 -10.12 -0.43 -0.14
C LEU A 133 -10.26 -1.82 -0.77
N ASN A 134 -9.17 -2.38 -1.33
CA ASN A 134 -9.17 -3.77 -1.81
C ASN A 134 -9.14 -4.79 -0.67
N HIS A 135 -8.53 -4.45 0.48
CA HIS A 135 -8.44 -5.33 1.65
C HIS A 135 -9.75 -5.44 2.43
N ILE A 136 -10.50 -4.34 2.54
CA ILE A 136 -11.72 -4.27 3.37
C ILE A 136 -12.73 -5.39 3.02
N PRO A 137 -13.20 -5.57 1.77
CA PRO A 137 -14.23 -6.57 1.47
C PRO A 137 -13.77 -8.02 1.70
N ALA A 138 -12.47 -8.29 1.53
CA ALA A 138 -11.91 -9.61 1.75
C ALA A 138 -11.83 -9.93 3.25
N ALA A 139 -11.38 -8.96 4.06
CA ALA A 139 -11.32 -9.10 5.51
C ALA A 139 -12.72 -9.21 6.14
N GLU A 140 -13.69 -8.40 5.69
CA GLU A 140 -15.09 -8.50 6.11
C GLU A 140 -15.67 -9.89 5.84
N LEU A 141 -15.43 -10.45 4.65
CA LEU A 141 -15.96 -11.76 4.28
C LEU A 141 -15.33 -12.90 5.09
N GLU A 142 -14.02 -12.84 5.36
CA GLU A 142 -13.33 -13.84 6.17
C GLU A 142 -13.78 -13.79 7.64
N LEU A 143 -13.90 -12.58 8.22
CA LEU A 143 -14.46 -12.41 9.57
C LEU A 143 -15.92 -12.85 9.64
N CYS A 144 -16.75 -12.56 8.64
CA CYS A 144 -18.13 -13.04 8.58
C CYS A 144 -18.19 -14.59 8.62
N GLN A 145 -17.33 -15.27 7.86
CA GLN A 145 -17.25 -16.73 7.87
C GLN A 145 -16.80 -17.27 9.23
N LEU A 146 -15.79 -16.64 9.84
CA LEU A 146 -15.35 -16.93 11.20
C LEU A 146 -16.51 -16.79 12.19
N TYR A 147 -17.24 -15.67 12.17
CA TYR A 147 -18.29 -15.39 13.14
C TYR A 147 -19.49 -16.30 13.00
N HIS A 148 -19.86 -16.64 11.77
CA HIS A 148 -20.91 -17.61 11.54
C HIS A 148 -20.52 -19.01 12.02
N LYS A 149 -19.30 -19.45 11.67
CA LYS A 149 -18.87 -20.83 11.90
C LYS A 149 -18.45 -21.10 13.35
N GLU A 150 -17.61 -20.24 13.92
CA GLU A 150 -16.97 -20.50 15.22
C GLU A 150 -17.73 -19.84 16.39
N TYR A 151 -18.48 -18.76 16.13
CA TYR A 151 -19.26 -18.05 17.16
C TYR A 151 -20.78 -18.26 17.05
N GLY A 152 -21.26 -19.01 16.04
CA GLY A 152 -22.67 -19.39 15.91
C GLY A 152 -23.62 -18.24 15.57
N LEU A 153 -23.12 -17.11 15.05
CA LEU A 153 -23.97 -16.00 14.63
C LEU A 153 -24.79 -16.36 13.39
N SER A 154 -25.97 -15.77 13.25
CA SER A 154 -26.69 -15.78 11.96
C SER A 154 -25.81 -15.15 10.87
N LYS A 155 -26.01 -15.52 9.60
CA LYS A 155 -25.21 -14.95 8.51
C LYS A 155 -25.32 -13.42 8.43
N ASP A 156 -26.50 -12.88 8.72
CA ASP A 156 -26.75 -11.44 8.69
C ASP A 156 -26.07 -10.73 9.87
N ASP A 157 -26.16 -11.29 11.08
CA ASP A 157 -25.46 -10.75 12.26
C ASP A 157 -23.94 -10.86 12.11
N ALA A 158 -23.44 -11.97 11.58
CA ALA A 158 -22.03 -12.16 11.29
C ALA A 158 -21.52 -11.13 10.27
N THR A 159 -22.30 -10.87 9.22
CA THR A 159 -21.96 -9.86 8.20
C THR A 159 -21.92 -8.45 8.81
N ARG A 160 -22.94 -8.10 9.60
CA ARG A 160 -23.04 -6.80 10.27
C ARG A 160 -21.90 -6.60 11.27
N LEU A 161 -21.61 -7.60 12.10
CA LEU A 161 -20.54 -7.53 13.09
C LEU A 161 -19.15 -7.50 12.43
N ALA A 162 -18.94 -8.26 11.35
CA ALA A 162 -17.68 -8.24 10.60
C ALA A 162 -17.39 -6.85 10.03
N LYS A 163 -18.38 -6.22 9.39
CA LYS A 163 -18.26 -4.84 8.91
C LYS A 163 -17.95 -3.87 10.05
N GLN A 164 -18.73 -3.91 11.13
CA GLN A 164 -18.51 -3.05 12.30
C GLN A 164 -17.11 -3.23 12.91
N ASN A 165 -16.58 -4.45 12.92
CA ASN A 165 -15.25 -4.72 13.45
C ASN A 165 -14.15 -4.23 12.52
N ILE A 166 -14.30 -4.34 11.19
CA ILE A 166 -13.36 -3.74 10.25
C ILE A 166 -13.36 -2.21 10.39
N GLU A 167 -14.52 -1.58 10.47
CA GLU A 167 -14.67 -0.14 10.71
C GLU A 167 -14.01 0.29 12.03
N SER A 168 -14.25 -0.48 13.10
CA SER A 168 -13.66 -0.22 14.43
C SER A 168 -12.14 -0.40 14.44
N VAL A 169 -11.62 -1.39 13.72
CA VAL A 169 -10.17 -1.57 13.54
C VAL A 169 -9.58 -0.40 12.75
N ILE A 170 -10.25 0.11 11.71
CA ILE A 170 -9.75 1.30 11.00
C ILE A 170 -9.67 2.49 11.95
N ALA A 171 -10.72 2.72 12.73
CA ALA A 171 -10.79 3.84 13.67
C ALA A 171 -9.74 3.75 14.79
N SER A 172 -9.34 2.56 15.22
CA SER A 172 -8.38 2.40 16.32
C SER A 172 -6.94 2.78 15.96
N TYR A 173 -6.59 2.84 14.66
CA TYR A 173 -5.27 3.32 14.22
C TYR A 173 -5.20 4.83 14.01
N ILE A 174 -6.33 5.55 14.03
CA ILE A 174 -6.40 6.90 13.50
C ILE A 174 -7.09 7.83 14.49
N ILE A 175 -6.33 8.81 14.97
CA ILE A 175 -6.87 9.94 15.72
C ILE A 175 -7.01 11.10 14.73
N VAL A 176 -8.25 11.50 14.44
CA VAL A 176 -8.50 12.65 13.56
C VAL A 176 -8.29 13.94 14.36
N PRO A 177 -7.31 14.79 14.02
CA PRO A 177 -7.00 16.00 14.79
C PRO A 177 -8.22 16.89 14.93
N ASN A 178 -8.53 17.45 16.11
CA ASN A 178 -9.71 18.32 16.31
C ASN A 178 -9.74 19.52 15.35
N THR A 179 -8.58 19.96 14.87
CA THR A 179 -8.42 21.03 13.86
C THR A 179 -8.85 20.61 12.45
N TYR A 180 -9.06 19.33 12.19
CA TYR A 180 -9.57 18.84 10.92
C TYR A 180 -11.08 19.12 10.82
N PRO A 181 -11.52 20.02 9.91
CA PRO A 181 -12.92 20.45 9.84
C PRO A 181 -13.83 19.31 9.35
N GLU A 182 -15.09 19.29 9.81
CA GLU A 182 -16.08 18.31 9.35
C GLU A 182 -16.45 18.49 7.86
N PHE A 183 -16.40 19.72 7.36
CA PHE A 183 -16.67 20.05 5.96
C PHE A 183 -15.47 20.81 5.39
N ARG A 184 -14.81 20.18 4.42
CA ARG A 184 -13.66 20.78 3.73
C ARG A 184 -14.02 21.00 2.26
N GLU A 185 -14.40 22.23 1.91
CA GLU A 185 -14.19 22.70 0.53
C GLU A 185 -12.72 23.12 0.40
N ASN A 186 -11.83 22.14 0.25
CA ASN A 186 -10.43 22.42 -0.06
C ASN A 186 -10.22 22.37 -1.56
N ALA A 187 -10.15 23.55 -2.19
CA ALA A 187 -9.90 23.68 -3.62
C ALA A 187 -8.62 22.95 -4.08
N ILE A 188 -7.62 22.79 -3.21
CA ILE A 188 -6.38 22.04 -3.51
C ILE A 188 -6.66 20.54 -3.58
N LEU A 189 -7.43 20.00 -2.63
CA LEU A 189 -7.76 18.57 -2.64
C LEU A 189 -8.73 18.21 -3.76
N ASP A 190 -9.70 19.08 -4.05
CA ASP A 190 -10.56 18.92 -5.21
C ASP A 190 -9.75 18.91 -6.51
N LEU A 191 -8.77 19.82 -6.62
CA LEU A 191 -7.84 19.82 -7.75
C LEU A 191 -7.01 18.52 -7.83
N ARG A 192 -6.40 18.08 -6.73
CA ARG A 192 -5.62 16.83 -6.68
C ARG A 192 -6.50 15.64 -7.06
N LYS A 193 -7.74 15.59 -6.56
CA LYS A 193 -8.73 14.57 -6.94
C LYS A 193 -8.99 14.59 -8.44
N LYS A 194 -9.29 15.75 -9.04
CA LYS A 194 -9.54 15.88 -10.48
C LYS A 194 -8.33 15.44 -11.31
N VAL A 195 -7.13 15.87 -10.94
CA VAL A 195 -5.87 15.45 -11.59
C VAL A 195 -5.67 13.94 -11.49
N THR A 196 -5.95 13.37 -10.32
CA THR A 196 -5.86 11.92 -10.06
C THR A 196 -6.91 11.13 -10.87
N LEU A 197 -8.13 11.64 -11.01
CA LEU A 197 -9.18 10.98 -11.80
C LEU A 197 -8.96 11.10 -13.32
N GLY A 198 -7.96 11.85 -13.75
CA GLY A 198 -7.66 12.05 -15.17
C GLY A 198 -8.49 13.13 -15.84
N GLU A 199 -9.25 13.93 -15.07
CA GLU A 199 -10.05 15.06 -15.55
C GLU A 199 -9.16 16.24 -15.97
N TYR A 200 -8.27 16.08 -16.95
CA TYR A 200 -7.34 17.15 -17.33
C TYR A 200 -8.09 18.40 -17.82
N LYS A 201 -7.75 19.55 -17.22
CA LYS A 201 -8.06 20.87 -17.78
C LYS A 201 -6.79 21.70 -17.74
N LYS A 202 -6.37 22.24 -18.90
CA LYS A 202 -5.18 23.11 -18.99
C LYS A 202 -5.23 24.28 -17.99
N SER A 203 -6.44 24.78 -17.69
CA SER A 203 -6.68 25.82 -16.68
C SER A 203 -6.27 25.45 -15.26
N PHE A 204 -6.09 24.16 -14.95
CA PHE A 204 -5.66 23.71 -13.63
C PHE A 204 -4.26 24.18 -13.26
N LEU A 205 -3.37 24.36 -14.23
CA LEU A 205 -1.98 24.72 -14.00
C LEU A 205 -1.74 26.20 -14.33
N ASN A 206 -2.59 27.12 -13.85
CA ASN A 206 -2.43 28.57 -14.03
C ASN A 206 -1.85 29.25 -12.77
N GLU A 207 -1.46 30.52 -12.87
CA GLU A 207 -0.85 31.29 -11.76
C GLU A 207 -1.72 31.31 -10.49
N LYS A 208 -3.04 31.42 -10.62
CA LYS A 208 -3.97 31.41 -9.48
C LYS A 208 -3.96 30.07 -8.76
N THR A 209 -3.84 28.96 -9.50
CA THR A 209 -3.73 27.64 -8.88
C THR A 209 -2.38 27.45 -8.21
N ASP A 210 -1.29 27.92 -8.81
CA ASP A 210 0.04 27.85 -8.20
C ASP A 210 0.08 28.62 -6.88
N ALA A 211 -0.50 29.84 -6.83
CA ALA A 211 -0.61 30.63 -5.62
C ALA A 211 -1.45 29.94 -4.52
N LYS A 212 -2.47 29.16 -4.91
CA LYS A 212 -3.22 28.33 -3.96
C LYS A 212 -2.39 27.15 -3.46
N LEU A 213 -1.64 26.51 -4.35
CA LEU A 213 -0.78 25.38 -4.02
C LEU A 213 0.38 25.79 -3.09
N SER A 214 0.88 27.02 -3.19
CA SER A 214 1.92 27.56 -2.30
C SER A 214 1.42 27.93 -0.90
N TYR A 215 0.11 28.02 -0.67
CA TYR A 215 -0.47 28.38 0.64
C TYR A 215 -0.56 27.18 1.60
N ASP A 216 -0.13 25.98 1.19
CA ASP A 216 -0.03 24.82 2.09
C ASP A 216 1.06 25.11 3.15
N TYR A 217 0.78 24.91 4.44
CA TYR A 217 1.66 25.27 5.58
C TYR A 217 2.99 24.50 5.64
N SER A 218 3.33 23.73 4.60
CA SER A 218 4.58 22.99 4.45
C SER A 218 5.57 23.79 3.60
N GLU A 219 6.86 23.77 3.96
CA GLU A 219 7.97 24.36 3.16
C GLU A 219 8.11 23.75 1.74
N GLU A 220 7.28 22.76 1.37
CA GLU A 220 7.22 22.13 0.04
C GLU A 220 6.28 22.91 -0.90
N SER A 221 6.73 23.17 -2.14
CA SER A 221 5.88 23.81 -3.14
C SER A 221 4.69 22.90 -3.49
N GLY A 222 3.45 23.39 -3.41
CA GLY A 222 2.29 22.54 -3.75
C GLY A 222 2.24 22.10 -5.22
N ALA A 223 3.06 22.70 -6.09
CA ALA A 223 3.29 22.24 -7.46
C ALA A 223 3.92 20.83 -7.49
N GLU A 224 4.84 20.52 -6.56
CA GLU A 224 5.44 19.19 -6.41
C GLU A 224 4.41 18.13 -6.03
N LYS A 225 3.57 18.38 -5.02
CA LYS A 225 2.51 17.46 -4.60
C LYS A 225 1.58 17.12 -5.76
N LEU A 226 1.23 18.10 -6.59
CA LEU A 226 0.45 17.90 -7.82
C LEU A 226 1.23 17.11 -8.89
N ALA A 227 2.54 17.34 -8.99
CA ALA A 227 3.45 16.63 -9.90
C ALA A 227 3.47 15.12 -9.67
N THR A 228 3.38 14.70 -8.41
CA THR A 228 3.39 13.26 -8.09
C THR A 228 2.21 12.52 -8.74
N PHE A 229 1.02 13.11 -8.78
CA PHE A 229 -0.16 12.53 -9.45
C PHE A 229 -0.08 12.65 -10.97
N ALA A 230 0.62 13.68 -11.47
CA ALA A 230 0.77 13.91 -12.88
C ALA A 230 1.56 12.80 -13.59
N ILE A 231 2.42 12.04 -12.89
CA ILE A 231 3.16 10.91 -13.50
C ILE A 231 2.21 9.86 -14.12
N ASP A 232 0.99 9.71 -13.60
CA ASP A 232 0.01 8.77 -14.13
C ASP A 232 -0.83 9.36 -15.28
N ASN A 233 -0.75 10.69 -15.50
CA ASN A 233 -1.38 11.40 -16.62
C ASN A 233 -0.34 12.13 -17.48
N MET A 234 -0.05 11.56 -18.65
CA MET A 234 0.96 12.10 -19.56
C MET A 234 0.69 13.54 -20.03
N GLN A 235 -0.58 13.97 -20.15
CA GLN A 235 -0.90 15.34 -20.51
C GLN A 235 -0.59 16.32 -19.36
N ASN A 236 -0.94 15.93 -18.13
CA ASN A 236 -0.62 16.71 -16.93
C ASN A 236 0.89 16.79 -16.73
N LEU A 237 1.60 15.67 -16.89
CA LEU A 237 3.05 15.60 -16.74
C LEU A 237 3.76 16.54 -17.71
N LYS A 238 3.38 16.50 -19.00
CA LYS A 238 3.89 17.41 -20.04
C LYS A 238 3.65 18.87 -19.67
N SER A 239 2.40 19.22 -19.38
CA SER A 239 2.00 20.60 -19.09
C SER A 239 2.69 21.16 -17.84
N LEU A 240 2.92 20.32 -16.83
CA LEU A 240 3.60 20.74 -15.59
C LEU A 240 5.10 20.96 -15.81
N ILE A 241 5.75 20.06 -16.57
CA ILE A 241 7.17 20.19 -16.90
C ILE A 241 7.42 21.39 -17.82
N GLU A 242 6.53 21.64 -18.80
CA GLU A 242 6.60 22.83 -19.66
C GLU A 242 6.54 24.13 -18.85
N LYS A 243 5.77 24.13 -17.74
CA LYS A 243 5.56 25.32 -16.92
C LYS A 243 6.65 25.54 -15.87
N HIS A 244 7.04 24.50 -15.13
CA HIS A 244 7.92 24.63 -13.97
C HIS A 244 9.35 24.14 -14.21
N GLY A 245 9.58 23.37 -15.28
CA GLY A 245 10.82 22.62 -15.48
C GLY A 245 10.91 21.41 -14.55
N TYR A 246 11.45 20.29 -15.04
CA TYR A 246 11.50 19.05 -14.28
C TYR A 246 12.43 19.12 -13.05
N ASN A 247 13.50 19.94 -13.10
CA ASN A 247 14.45 20.10 -12.00
C ASN A 247 13.86 20.80 -10.76
N ASN A 248 12.78 21.56 -10.94
CA ASN A 248 12.15 22.33 -9.86
C ASN A 248 11.00 21.57 -9.18
N LEU A 249 10.70 20.34 -9.63
CA LEU A 249 9.60 19.52 -9.14
C LEU A 249 10.13 18.41 -8.23
N THR A 250 10.75 18.82 -7.11
CA THR A 250 11.31 17.93 -6.09
C THR A 250 10.77 18.26 -4.70
N ASN A 251 10.62 17.26 -3.83
CA ASN A 251 10.17 17.47 -2.45
C ASN A 251 11.31 17.96 -1.52
N ALA A 252 11.03 18.11 -0.22
CA ALA A 252 12.01 18.57 0.77
C ALA A 252 13.24 17.64 0.93
N PHE A 253 13.16 16.41 0.42
CA PHE A 253 14.24 15.43 0.38
C PHE A 253 14.92 15.37 -1.00
N SER A 254 14.69 16.33 -1.88
CA SER A 254 15.17 16.32 -3.28
C SER A 254 14.67 15.11 -4.08
N LYS A 255 13.52 14.51 -3.71
CA LYS A 255 12.94 13.40 -4.47
C LYS A 255 12.36 13.91 -5.78
N THR A 256 12.87 13.41 -6.90
CA THR A 256 12.51 13.89 -8.24
C THR A 256 11.28 13.19 -8.82
N LEU A 257 10.70 13.78 -9.87
CA LEU A 257 9.65 13.14 -10.68
C LEU A 257 10.05 11.76 -11.20
N LEU A 258 11.32 11.56 -11.57
CA LEU A 258 11.81 10.26 -12.04
C LEU A 258 11.80 9.23 -10.89
N MET A 259 12.15 9.63 -9.67
CA MET A 259 12.05 8.78 -8.49
C MET A 259 10.59 8.44 -8.16
N TYR A 260 9.65 9.38 -8.29
CA TYR A 260 8.22 9.09 -8.15
C TYR A 260 7.73 8.11 -9.21
N ALA A 261 8.05 8.33 -10.48
CA ALA A 261 7.70 7.41 -11.57
C ALA A 261 8.27 6.00 -11.35
N ALA A 262 9.54 5.92 -10.92
CA ALA A 262 10.20 4.68 -10.57
C ALA A 262 9.64 4.02 -9.31
N HIS A 263 9.18 4.78 -8.32
CA HIS A 263 8.51 4.24 -7.13
C HIS A 263 7.12 3.67 -7.45
N MET A 264 6.43 4.30 -8.40
CA MET A 264 5.06 3.97 -8.77
C MET A 264 4.96 2.94 -9.91
N ASN A 265 6.09 2.37 -10.33
CA ASN A 265 6.20 1.41 -11.44
C ASN A 265 5.64 1.91 -12.77
N ASN A 266 5.65 3.23 -13.00
CA ASN A 266 5.07 3.80 -14.19
C ASN A 266 6.11 3.89 -15.32
N TYR A 267 6.23 2.82 -16.10
CA TYR A 267 7.18 2.72 -17.21
C TYR A 267 7.08 3.90 -18.19
N GLY A 268 5.86 4.27 -18.61
CA GLY A 268 5.63 5.37 -19.53
C GLY A 268 6.15 6.72 -19.01
N ALA A 269 5.96 7.01 -17.73
CA ALA A 269 6.50 8.22 -17.10
C ALA A 269 8.03 8.17 -16.96
N VAL A 270 8.59 7.03 -16.56
CA VAL A 270 10.05 6.82 -16.48
C VAL A 270 10.69 7.06 -17.85
N LYS A 271 10.21 6.37 -18.89
CA LYS A 271 10.68 6.53 -20.26
C LYS A 271 10.62 8.00 -20.70
N PHE A 272 9.47 8.64 -20.52
CA PHE A 272 9.27 10.03 -20.93
C PHE A 272 10.22 11.03 -20.26
N LEU A 273 10.53 10.83 -18.98
CA LEU A 273 11.44 11.68 -18.20
C LEU A 273 12.89 11.44 -18.60
N VAL A 274 13.28 10.18 -18.78
CA VAL A 274 14.62 9.79 -19.23
C VAL A 274 14.91 10.30 -20.64
N ASP A 275 13.96 10.20 -21.57
CA ASP A 275 14.06 10.73 -22.94
C ASP A 275 14.23 12.27 -22.96
N ARG A 276 13.96 12.97 -21.84
CA ARG A 276 14.15 14.42 -21.65
C ARG A 276 15.47 14.79 -21.00
N GLY A 277 16.36 13.83 -20.77
CA GLY A 277 17.67 14.07 -20.17
C GLY A 277 17.62 14.39 -18.68
N VAL A 278 16.59 13.94 -17.97
CA VAL A 278 16.59 13.96 -16.49
C VAL A 278 17.76 13.11 -15.99
N ASN A 279 18.53 13.62 -15.03
CA ASN A 279 19.65 12.87 -14.46
C ASN A 279 19.13 11.64 -13.68
N VAL A 280 19.42 10.45 -14.19
CA VAL A 280 18.99 9.17 -13.61
C VAL A 280 19.64 8.86 -12.26
N ASN A 281 20.78 9.50 -11.98
CA ASN A 281 21.59 9.29 -10.79
C ASN A 281 21.40 10.38 -9.73
N ASP A 282 20.40 11.26 -9.89
CA ASP A 282 20.00 12.17 -8.81
C ASP A 282 19.68 11.38 -7.55
N LYS A 283 19.99 11.99 -6.41
CA LYS A 283 19.91 11.37 -5.09
C LYS A 283 19.02 12.19 -4.17
N THR A 284 18.20 11.51 -3.38
CA THR A 284 17.54 12.17 -2.25
C THR A 284 18.58 12.64 -1.24
N GLN A 285 18.34 13.82 -0.67
CA GLN A 285 19.21 14.38 0.36
C GLN A 285 18.50 14.37 1.70
N GLY A 286 19.24 14.05 2.76
CA GLY A 286 18.75 14.21 4.12
C GLY A 286 18.64 15.67 4.43
N ASN A 287 17.45 16.12 4.81
CA ASN A 287 17.29 17.49 5.28
C ASN A 287 17.78 17.58 6.73
N LYS A 288 18.92 18.26 6.96
CA LYS A 288 19.53 18.43 8.30
C LYS A 288 18.57 18.96 9.36
N ARG A 289 17.53 19.71 8.96
CA ARG A 289 16.47 20.23 9.85
C ARG A 289 15.49 19.15 10.34
N TYR A 290 15.32 18.07 9.58
CA TYR A 290 14.49 16.91 9.94
C TYR A 290 15.32 15.77 10.56
N LEU A 291 16.62 15.70 10.23
CA LEU A 291 17.56 14.70 10.77
C LEU A 291 17.84 14.86 12.27
N SER A 292 17.53 16.02 12.88
CA SER A 292 17.68 16.22 14.33
C SER A 292 16.48 15.73 15.16
N HIS A 293 15.35 15.38 14.54
CA HIS A 293 14.08 15.17 15.25
C HIS A 293 13.26 13.95 14.80
N MET A 294 13.75 13.13 13.87
CA MET A 294 13.07 11.93 13.39
C MET A 294 14.09 10.80 13.23
N ASP A 295 13.76 9.59 13.74
CA ASP A 295 14.41 8.34 13.35
C ASP A 295 14.02 8.01 11.90
N LEU A 296 14.40 8.87 10.97
CA LEU A 296 14.21 8.64 9.55
C LEU A 296 15.05 7.41 9.20
N PRO A 297 14.54 6.51 8.33
CA PRO A 297 15.36 5.42 7.84
C PRO A 297 16.66 6.02 7.29
N ASN A 298 17.79 5.38 7.59
CA ASN A 298 19.15 5.71 7.13
C ASN A 298 19.32 5.77 5.58
N ASN A 299 18.22 5.80 4.83
CA ASN A 299 18.08 5.88 3.39
C ASN A 299 18.37 7.29 2.85
N LEU A 300 19.45 7.88 3.31
CA LEU A 300 20.08 9.02 2.64
C LEU A 300 20.55 8.54 1.25
N GLU A 301 20.45 9.38 0.23
CA GLU A 301 20.94 9.10 -1.13
C GLU A 301 20.20 8.03 -1.97
N ARG A 302 18.88 7.91 -1.87
CA ARG A 302 18.12 7.05 -2.79
C ARG A 302 18.09 7.64 -4.20
N THR A 303 18.27 6.78 -5.21
CA THR A 303 18.15 7.13 -6.63
C THR A 303 16.85 6.59 -7.21
N ALA A 304 16.51 6.98 -8.44
CA ALA A 304 15.39 6.36 -9.15
C ALA A 304 15.54 4.83 -9.23
N LEU A 305 16.77 4.33 -9.41
CA LEU A 305 17.05 2.91 -9.46
C LEU A 305 16.78 2.20 -8.12
N THR A 306 17.13 2.79 -6.97
CA THR A 306 16.83 2.14 -5.67
C THR A 306 15.33 2.11 -5.38
N TYR A 307 14.57 3.12 -5.80
CA TYR A 307 13.11 3.06 -5.76
C TYR A 307 12.56 1.96 -6.68
N ALA A 308 13.09 1.83 -7.90
CA ALA A 308 12.69 0.82 -8.85
C ALA A 308 12.99 -0.61 -8.36
N LEU A 309 14.20 -0.83 -7.84
CA LEU A 309 14.61 -2.13 -7.31
C LEU A 309 13.69 -2.61 -6.19
N GLU A 310 13.22 -1.72 -5.32
CA GLU A 310 12.33 -2.08 -4.22
C GLU A 310 10.85 -2.22 -4.66
N ASN A 311 10.40 -1.45 -5.66
CA ASN A 311 8.96 -1.27 -5.90
C ASN A 311 8.48 -1.57 -7.32
N SER A 312 9.37 -1.80 -8.28
CA SER A 312 9.03 -1.81 -9.70
C SER A 312 9.39 -3.08 -10.43
N SER A 313 8.82 -3.15 -11.62
CA SER A 313 9.01 -4.21 -12.60
C SER A 313 10.39 -4.14 -13.25
N ILE A 314 10.78 -5.24 -13.88
CA ILE A 314 12.07 -5.35 -14.56
C ILE A 314 12.18 -4.37 -15.74
N GLU A 315 11.06 -3.97 -16.35
CA GLU A 315 11.01 -3.01 -17.45
C GLU A 315 11.47 -1.62 -17.01
N VAL A 316 11.02 -1.18 -15.82
CA VAL A 316 11.44 0.10 -15.24
C VAL A 316 12.91 0.04 -14.83
N ILE A 317 13.35 -1.06 -14.21
CA ILE A 317 14.75 -1.26 -13.84
C ILE A 317 15.65 -1.23 -15.07
N ALA A 318 15.25 -1.95 -16.13
CA ALA A 318 15.99 -1.99 -17.39
C ALA A 318 16.08 -0.59 -18.03
N GLU A 319 14.97 0.15 -18.12
CA GLU A 319 14.97 1.50 -18.70
C GLU A 319 15.94 2.44 -17.97
N LEU A 320 16.02 2.36 -16.64
CA LEU A 320 16.96 3.17 -15.85
C LEU A 320 18.42 2.74 -16.10
N ILE A 321 18.72 1.44 -16.04
CA ILE A 321 20.07 0.91 -16.25
C ILE A 321 20.61 1.25 -17.64
N GLU A 322 19.76 1.11 -18.67
CA GLU A 322 20.12 1.39 -20.07
C GLU A 322 20.41 2.87 -20.32
N ASN A 323 19.88 3.74 -19.47
CA ASN A 323 20.12 5.17 -19.52
C ASN A 323 21.13 5.65 -18.47
N GLY A 324 22.00 4.75 -18.01
CA GLY A 324 23.18 5.10 -17.21
C GLY A 324 22.95 5.13 -15.70
N ALA A 325 21.85 4.54 -15.20
CA ALA A 325 21.66 4.44 -13.75
C ALA A 325 22.76 3.55 -13.13
N GLU A 326 23.49 4.12 -12.19
CA GLU A 326 24.54 3.44 -11.46
C GLU A 326 23.94 2.56 -10.36
N TYR A 327 24.47 1.33 -10.21
CA TYR A 327 24.10 0.44 -9.13
C TYR A 327 25.34 0.06 -8.31
N LYS A 328 25.20 0.15 -6.98
CA LYS A 328 26.21 -0.33 -6.02
C LYS A 328 25.98 -1.81 -5.71
N ALA A 329 27.00 -2.51 -5.21
CA ALA A 329 26.92 -3.94 -4.89
C ALA A 329 25.79 -4.31 -3.90
N ASP A 330 25.41 -3.41 -3.00
CA ASP A 330 24.33 -3.63 -2.01
C ASP A 330 22.91 -3.36 -2.55
N TYR A 331 22.70 -3.40 -3.88
CA TYR A 331 21.35 -3.27 -4.46
C TYR A 331 20.41 -4.43 -4.04
N VAL A 332 20.99 -5.56 -3.63
CA VAL A 332 20.27 -6.77 -3.19
C VAL A 332 19.39 -6.47 -1.96
N SER A 333 19.79 -5.55 -1.09
CA SER A 333 18.98 -5.13 0.06
C SER A 333 17.66 -4.49 -0.37
N TYR A 334 17.67 -3.64 -1.40
CA TYR A 334 16.45 -3.05 -1.98
C TYR A 334 15.61 -4.11 -2.71
N LEU A 335 16.25 -4.98 -3.49
CA LEU A 335 15.56 -6.01 -4.27
C LEU A 335 14.86 -7.05 -3.36
N LYS A 336 15.39 -7.29 -2.15
CA LYS A 336 14.84 -8.22 -1.16
C LYS A 336 13.35 -7.97 -0.88
N ASN A 337 12.96 -6.70 -0.78
CA ASN A 337 11.60 -6.29 -0.45
C ASN A 337 10.65 -6.29 -1.67
N ASN A 338 11.17 -6.46 -2.90
CA ASN A 338 10.35 -6.41 -4.10
C ASN A 338 9.64 -7.74 -4.32
N PRO A 339 8.29 -7.77 -4.28
CA PRO A 339 7.51 -9.00 -4.38
C PRO A 339 7.42 -9.57 -5.81
N ARG A 340 7.89 -8.83 -6.83
CA ARG A 340 7.84 -9.26 -8.24
C ARG A 340 8.91 -10.28 -8.60
N PHE A 341 9.93 -10.40 -7.77
CA PHE A 341 11.09 -11.25 -8.00
C PHE A 341 11.06 -12.43 -7.03
N SER A 342 11.26 -13.64 -7.55
CA SER A 342 11.43 -14.83 -6.73
C SER A 342 12.75 -14.79 -5.94
N ASP A 343 12.90 -15.66 -4.94
CA ASP A 343 14.17 -15.80 -4.22
C ASP A 343 15.31 -16.24 -5.15
N SER A 344 15.01 -16.90 -6.27
CA SER A 344 16.00 -17.23 -7.29
C SER A 344 16.40 -16.01 -8.12
N ASP A 345 15.44 -15.15 -8.47
CA ASP A 345 15.69 -13.90 -9.21
C ASP A 345 16.55 -12.94 -8.39
N LYS A 346 16.32 -12.88 -7.08
CA LYS A 346 17.05 -12.01 -6.15
C LYS A 346 18.54 -12.36 -6.00
N LYS A 347 18.96 -13.53 -6.47
CA LYS A 347 20.37 -13.99 -6.47
C LYS A 347 21.11 -13.65 -7.76
N LEU A 348 20.40 -13.27 -8.81
CA LEU A 348 20.98 -12.89 -10.10
C LEU A 348 21.55 -11.47 -10.04
N SER A 349 22.59 -11.20 -10.82
CA SER A 349 22.97 -9.81 -11.12
C SER A 349 21.84 -9.09 -11.84
N ILE A 350 21.78 -7.74 -11.72
CA ILE A 350 20.78 -6.94 -12.43
C ILE A 350 20.80 -7.23 -13.94
N LYS A 351 21.99 -7.39 -14.53
CA LYS A 351 22.15 -7.69 -15.97
C LYS A 351 21.56 -9.05 -16.33
N GLU A 352 21.87 -10.08 -15.54
CA GLU A 352 21.30 -11.43 -15.75
C GLU A 352 19.79 -11.43 -15.58
N LEU A 353 19.27 -10.71 -14.59
CA LEU A 353 17.83 -10.58 -14.34
C LEU A 353 17.11 -9.92 -15.52
N ILE A 354 17.68 -8.84 -16.08
CA ILE A 354 17.16 -8.18 -17.28
C ILE A 354 17.18 -9.15 -18.47
N GLN A 355 18.30 -9.83 -18.70
CA GLN A 355 18.45 -10.75 -19.84
C GLN A 355 17.48 -11.93 -19.73
N LYS A 356 17.33 -12.53 -18.54
CA LYS A 356 16.37 -13.60 -18.26
C LYS A 356 14.96 -13.17 -18.66
N ASN A 357 14.50 -12.02 -18.15
CA ASN A 357 13.15 -11.54 -18.42
C ASN A 357 12.90 -11.15 -19.89
N ARG A 358 13.95 -10.73 -20.61
CA ARG A 358 13.85 -10.50 -22.07
C ARG A 358 13.72 -11.79 -22.86
N ASN A 359 14.49 -12.81 -22.48
CA ASN A 359 14.51 -14.11 -23.14
C ASN A 359 13.23 -14.92 -22.95
N GLU A 360 12.57 -14.78 -21.79
CA GLU A 360 11.28 -15.42 -21.52
C GLU A 360 10.15 -14.91 -22.45
N GLY A 361 10.40 -13.83 -23.20
CA GLY A 361 9.41 -13.19 -24.06
C GLY A 361 8.35 -12.44 -23.27
N GLY A 362 7.60 -11.56 -23.95
CA GLY A 362 6.49 -10.86 -23.30
C GLY A 362 6.87 -9.69 -22.37
N PHE A 363 8.07 -9.12 -22.56
CA PHE A 363 8.57 -7.97 -21.77
C PHE A 363 7.59 -6.78 -21.72
N PHE A 364 6.79 -6.54 -22.76
CA PHE A 364 5.71 -5.54 -22.75
C PHE A 364 4.33 -6.13 -23.08
N LYS A 365 4.13 -7.44 -22.92
CA LYS A 365 2.86 -8.09 -23.25
C LYS A 365 1.97 -8.16 -22.01
N ALA A 366 0.67 -7.89 -22.22
CA ALA A 366 -0.38 -8.15 -21.25
C ALA A 366 -0.55 -9.66 -21.00
N SER A 367 -1.36 -10.02 -20.01
CA SER A 367 -1.65 -11.43 -19.65
C SER A 367 -2.53 -12.17 -20.68
N PHE A 368 -3.04 -11.46 -21.70
CA PHE A 368 -3.91 -11.99 -22.76
C PHE A 368 -3.42 -11.59 -24.16
N ASN A 369 -3.95 -12.23 -25.20
CA ASN A 369 -3.58 -11.92 -26.58
C ASN A 369 -4.21 -10.60 -27.04
N CYS A 370 -3.38 -9.57 -27.20
CA CYS A 370 -3.79 -8.24 -27.66
C CYS A 370 -4.37 -8.20 -29.08
N GLU A 371 -4.06 -9.16 -29.95
CA GLU A 371 -4.66 -9.26 -31.29
C GLU A 371 -6.15 -9.66 -31.22
N LYS A 372 -6.57 -10.26 -30.09
CA LYS A 372 -7.96 -10.67 -29.83
C LYS A 372 -8.71 -9.68 -28.94
N ALA A 373 -8.11 -8.51 -28.63
CA ALA A 373 -8.72 -7.50 -27.79
C ALA A 373 -9.96 -6.89 -28.47
N THR A 374 -11.13 -7.02 -27.85
CA THR A 374 -12.39 -6.51 -28.41
C THR A 374 -12.92 -5.33 -27.63
N SER A 375 -12.82 -5.38 -26.31
CA SER A 375 -13.31 -4.35 -25.41
C SER A 375 -12.40 -3.12 -25.39
N LYS A 376 -12.99 -1.98 -25.05
CA LYS A 376 -12.26 -0.72 -24.83
C LYS A 376 -11.17 -0.84 -23.78
N ILE A 377 -11.43 -1.60 -22.71
CA ILE A 377 -10.47 -1.85 -21.63
C ILE A 377 -9.29 -2.68 -22.14
N GLU A 378 -9.55 -3.79 -22.84
CA GLU A 378 -8.48 -4.63 -23.40
C GLU A 378 -7.62 -3.84 -24.40
N LYS A 379 -8.25 -3.07 -25.28
CA LYS A 379 -7.55 -2.19 -26.23
C LYS A 379 -6.67 -1.16 -25.51
N ALA A 380 -7.20 -0.53 -24.45
CA ALA A 380 -6.43 0.41 -23.63
C ALA A 380 -5.20 -0.27 -22.99
N VAL A 381 -5.39 -1.45 -22.38
CA VAL A 381 -4.29 -2.23 -21.79
C VAL A 381 -3.23 -2.60 -22.83
N CYS A 382 -3.64 -3.03 -24.01
CA CYS A 382 -2.74 -3.43 -25.09
C CYS A 382 -1.99 -2.26 -25.74
N SER A 383 -2.59 -1.07 -25.75
CA SER A 383 -1.99 0.14 -26.35
C SER A 383 -0.97 0.84 -25.44
N ASP A 384 -0.91 0.48 -24.16
CA ASP A 384 -0.11 1.18 -23.16
C ASP A 384 0.82 0.22 -22.41
N LYS A 385 2.14 0.46 -22.52
CA LYS A 385 3.15 -0.41 -21.90
C LYS A 385 3.02 -0.47 -20.37
N THR A 386 2.68 0.62 -19.69
CA THR A 386 2.48 0.62 -18.23
C THR A 386 1.30 -0.27 -17.86
N LEU A 387 0.17 -0.15 -18.56
CA LEU A 387 -1.00 -1.00 -18.33
C LEU A 387 -0.74 -2.47 -18.67
N ALA A 388 -0.05 -2.75 -19.77
CA ALA A 388 0.32 -4.12 -20.14
C ALA A 388 1.19 -4.79 -19.06
N ILE A 389 2.17 -4.06 -18.51
CA ILE A 389 2.97 -4.52 -17.37
C ILE A 389 2.06 -4.80 -16.18
N TYR A 390 1.20 -3.86 -15.77
CA TYR A 390 0.34 -4.05 -14.61
C TYR A 390 -0.62 -5.23 -14.75
N ASP A 391 -1.19 -5.43 -15.94
CA ASP A 391 -2.07 -6.55 -16.25
C ASP A 391 -1.33 -7.89 -16.14
N ARG A 392 -0.12 -7.98 -16.72
CA ARG A 392 0.73 -9.17 -16.61
C ARG A 392 1.12 -9.47 -15.16
N GLU A 393 1.56 -8.46 -14.42
CA GLU A 393 1.94 -8.60 -13.00
C GLU A 393 0.75 -9.01 -12.14
N LEU A 394 -0.45 -8.48 -12.41
CA LEU A 394 -1.67 -8.90 -11.72
C LEU A 394 -1.98 -10.37 -11.99
N GLY A 395 -1.86 -10.82 -13.25
CA GLY A 395 -2.04 -12.23 -13.61
C GLY A 395 -1.06 -13.14 -12.89
N ARG A 396 0.24 -12.79 -12.89
CA ARG A 396 1.29 -13.54 -12.18
C ARG A 396 1.05 -13.60 -10.67
N ALA A 397 0.76 -12.47 -10.05
CA ALA A 397 0.49 -12.40 -8.61
C ALA A 397 -0.78 -13.20 -8.24
N TYR A 398 -1.83 -13.13 -9.06
CA TYR A 398 -3.04 -13.92 -8.84
C TYR A 398 -2.79 -15.43 -8.93
N LEU A 399 -2.05 -15.90 -9.93
CA LEU A 399 -1.67 -17.31 -10.03
C LEU A 399 -0.87 -17.75 -8.80
N ARG A 400 0.09 -16.92 -8.37
CA ARG A 400 0.88 -17.19 -7.16
C ARG A 400 0.03 -17.25 -5.90
N LEU A 401 -0.95 -16.35 -5.76
CA LEU A 401 -1.91 -16.39 -4.65
C LEU A 401 -2.70 -17.72 -4.67
N LEU A 402 -3.17 -18.17 -5.84
CA LEU A 402 -3.90 -19.44 -5.96
C LEU A 402 -3.05 -20.68 -5.68
N GLU A 403 -1.75 -20.63 -5.93
CA GLU A 403 -0.81 -21.70 -5.55
C GLU A 403 -0.71 -21.82 -4.03
N LEU A 404 -0.55 -20.69 -3.34
CA LEU A 404 -0.32 -20.63 -1.89
C LEU A 404 -1.60 -20.70 -1.06
N SER A 405 -2.75 -20.34 -1.64
CA SER A 405 -3.99 -20.19 -0.90
C SER A 405 -4.60 -21.53 -0.47
N GLN A 406 -4.93 -21.62 0.82
CA GLN A 406 -5.77 -22.67 1.40
C GLN A 406 -7.26 -22.47 1.07
N PHE A 407 -7.66 -21.28 0.59
CA PHE A 407 -9.04 -20.87 0.34
C PHE A 407 -9.26 -20.47 -1.13
N LYS A 408 -8.77 -21.27 -2.09
CA LYS A 408 -8.79 -20.93 -3.53
C LYS A 408 -10.15 -20.47 -4.06
N SER A 409 -11.24 -21.08 -3.61
CA SER A 409 -12.61 -20.70 -4.01
C SER A 409 -13.00 -19.30 -3.55
N PHE A 410 -12.51 -18.87 -2.38
CA PHE A 410 -12.67 -17.51 -1.88
C PHE A 410 -11.90 -16.52 -2.76
N ASP A 411 -10.60 -16.75 -2.99
CA ASP A 411 -9.76 -15.82 -3.74
C ASP A 411 -10.19 -15.69 -5.21
N LYS A 412 -10.66 -16.78 -5.83
CA LYS A 412 -11.26 -16.74 -7.17
C LYS A 412 -12.48 -15.82 -7.23
N ARG A 413 -13.42 -15.97 -6.29
CA ARG A 413 -14.64 -15.15 -6.26
C ARG A 413 -14.33 -13.68 -6.00
N GLU A 414 -13.39 -13.43 -5.10
CA GLU A 414 -12.94 -12.08 -4.75
C GLU A 414 -12.26 -11.39 -5.95
N GLN A 415 -11.36 -12.07 -6.66
CA GLN A 415 -10.76 -11.55 -7.90
C GLN A 415 -11.79 -11.30 -9.02
N ILE A 416 -12.76 -12.19 -9.21
CA ILE A 416 -13.84 -12.00 -10.19
C ILE A 416 -14.70 -10.79 -9.82
N ARG A 417 -15.02 -10.61 -8.53
CA ARG A 417 -15.78 -9.45 -8.05
C ARG A 417 -15.04 -8.15 -8.36
N TRP A 418 -13.78 -8.05 -7.98
CA TRP A 418 -12.95 -6.88 -8.28
C TRP A 418 -12.89 -6.59 -9.79
N TRP A 419 -12.70 -7.62 -10.62
CA TRP A 419 -12.65 -7.46 -12.07
C TRP A 419 -13.96 -6.90 -12.65
N LYS A 420 -15.12 -7.40 -12.16
CA LYS A 420 -16.45 -6.89 -12.56
C LYS A 420 -16.65 -5.45 -12.13
N GLU A 421 -16.27 -5.10 -10.90
CA GLU A 421 -16.39 -3.74 -10.35
C GLU A 421 -15.51 -2.76 -11.14
N ARG A 422 -14.23 -3.09 -11.35
CA ARG A 422 -13.31 -2.30 -12.18
C ARG A 422 -13.86 -2.09 -13.57
N ASN A 423 -14.34 -3.15 -14.24
CA ASN A 423 -14.89 -3.01 -15.58
C ASN A 423 -16.15 -2.13 -15.56
N LYS A 424 -17.05 -2.31 -14.60
CA LYS A 424 -18.25 -1.48 -14.44
C LYS A 424 -17.93 0.00 -14.28
N GLU A 425 -16.88 0.33 -13.53
CA GLU A 425 -16.45 1.71 -13.29
C GLU A 425 -15.69 2.28 -14.48
N CYS A 426 -14.60 1.62 -14.90
CA CYS A 426 -13.71 2.16 -15.93
C CYS A 426 -14.34 2.17 -17.34
N GLN A 427 -15.24 1.24 -17.68
CA GLN A 427 -15.84 1.20 -19.02
C GLN A 427 -16.64 2.46 -19.37
N LYS A 428 -17.09 3.21 -18.35
CA LYS A 428 -17.84 4.47 -18.50
C LYS A 428 -16.96 5.65 -18.92
N LEU A 429 -15.64 5.50 -18.83
CA LEU A 429 -14.66 6.57 -19.03
C LEU A 429 -13.95 6.39 -20.37
N ASP A 430 -13.43 7.47 -20.94
CA ASP A 430 -12.73 7.51 -22.23
C ASP A 430 -11.30 8.06 -22.11
N GLY A 431 -10.48 7.82 -23.14
CA GLY A 431 -9.17 8.44 -23.29
C GLY A 431 -8.29 8.38 -22.03
N GLN A 432 -7.92 9.55 -21.50
CA GLN A 432 -7.06 9.66 -20.32
C GLN A 432 -7.75 9.25 -19.02
N GLU A 433 -9.04 9.50 -18.86
CA GLU A 433 -9.80 9.11 -17.67
C GLU A 433 -9.90 7.59 -17.57
N LEU A 434 -10.14 6.92 -18.70
CA LEU A 434 -10.08 5.45 -18.77
C LEU A 434 -8.72 4.92 -18.36
N LYS A 435 -7.65 5.48 -18.94
CA LYS A 435 -6.28 5.06 -18.66
C LYS A 435 -5.96 5.24 -17.17
N GLN A 436 -6.35 6.37 -16.58
CA GLN A 436 -6.13 6.64 -15.16
C GLN A 436 -6.91 5.70 -14.25
N CYS A 437 -8.17 5.43 -14.57
CA CYS A 437 -8.97 4.44 -13.85
C CYS A 437 -8.30 3.06 -13.86
N LEU A 438 -7.79 2.61 -15.02
CA LEU A 438 -7.10 1.34 -15.15
C LEU A 438 -5.73 1.32 -14.44
N ILE A 439 -4.94 2.39 -14.52
CA ILE A 439 -3.65 2.52 -13.83
C ILE A 439 -3.86 2.40 -12.32
N HIS A 440 -4.76 3.19 -11.75
CA HIS A 440 -5.00 3.24 -10.31
C HIS A 440 -5.59 1.94 -9.78
N SER A 441 -6.65 1.43 -10.41
CA SER A 441 -7.29 0.19 -9.99
C SER A 441 -6.34 -1.01 -10.09
N THR A 442 -5.62 -1.16 -11.20
CA THR A 442 -4.77 -2.33 -11.43
C THR A 442 -3.51 -2.26 -10.57
N ARG A 443 -2.88 -1.08 -10.41
CA ARG A 443 -1.71 -0.92 -9.51
C ARG A 443 -2.05 -1.22 -8.06
N ALA A 444 -3.16 -0.70 -7.56
CA ALA A 444 -3.64 -0.99 -6.20
C ALA A 444 -3.97 -2.48 -6.03
N ARG A 445 -4.53 -3.10 -7.07
CA ARG A 445 -4.84 -4.54 -7.04
C ARG A 445 -3.60 -5.43 -7.04
N VAL A 446 -2.58 -5.09 -7.82
CA VAL A 446 -1.28 -5.77 -7.78
C VAL A 446 -0.67 -5.66 -6.38
N ARG A 447 -0.71 -4.47 -5.78
CA ARG A 447 -0.25 -4.26 -4.39
C ARG A 447 -1.05 -5.10 -3.38
N TYR A 448 -2.37 -5.15 -3.50
CA TYR A 448 -3.23 -6.02 -2.70
C TYR A 448 -2.80 -7.50 -2.81
N MET A 449 -2.59 -8.01 -4.02
CA MET A 449 -2.16 -9.41 -4.23
C MET A 449 -0.80 -9.68 -3.59
N HIS A 450 0.16 -8.77 -3.75
CA HIS A 450 1.46 -8.90 -3.09
C HIS A 450 1.33 -8.88 -1.56
N ASN A 451 0.45 -8.06 -0.99
CA ASN A 451 0.19 -8.06 0.46
C ASN A 451 -0.46 -9.37 0.92
N ARG A 452 -1.31 -10.01 0.10
CA ARG A 452 -1.93 -11.31 0.40
C ARG A 452 -0.93 -12.47 0.32
N ILE A 453 0.06 -12.36 -0.57
CA ILE A 453 1.13 -13.37 -0.75
C ILE A 453 2.22 -13.22 0.31
N ASN A 454 2.56 -12.00 0.71
CA ASN A 454 3.65 -11.75 1.64
C ASN A 454 3.23 -12.09 3.08
N THR A 455 3.64 -13.26 3.55
CA THR A 455 3.36 -13.74 4.91
C THR A 455 4.41 -13.34 5.94
N ALA A 456 5.49 -12.65 5.52
CA ALA A 456 6.57 -12.27 6.42
C ALA A 456 6.01 -11.53 7.66
N PRO A 457 6.50 -11.85 8.87
CA PRO A 457 6.07 -11.14 10.06
C PRO A 457 6.32 -9.65 9.85
N ALA A 458 5.32 -8.81 10.15
CA ALA A 458 5.58 -7.39 10.32
C ALA A 458 6.69 -7.32 11.36
N LYS A 459 7.85 -6.79 10.98
CA LYS A 459 8.97 -6.72 11.91
C LYS A 459 8.51 -5.84 13.06
N ASP A 460 8.48 -6.41 14.26
CA ASP A 460 8.46 -5.59 15.46
C ASP A 460 9.72 -4.73 15.42
N ILE A 461 9.49 -3.41 15.30
CA ILE A 461 10.48 -2.38 15.59
C ILE A 461 10.11 -1.82 16.96
#